data_AF-A0A1E3NX53-F1
#
_entry.id   AF-A0A1E3NX53-F1
#
_cell.length_a   1.000
_cell.length_b   1.000
_cell.length_c   1.000
_cell.angle_alpha   90.00
_cell.angle_beta   90.00
_cell.angle_gamma   90.00
#
_symmetry.space_group_name_H-M   'P 1'
#
loop_
_entity.id
_entity.type
_entity.pdbx_description
1 polymer ?
#
loop_
_entity_poly.entity_id
_entity_poly.type
_entity_poly.pdbx_seq_one_letter_code
_entity_poly.pdbx_strand_id
1 'polypeptide(L)'
;IISFDLDGTLVVTKTKGKFAKFPQDWKWFNYKTLTNLKQIKIPIVIFTNQGGVVATKTSKSYNNFHKRIELILEELGKRGVDVQNVWVYASPKKSASYKGDNEAQFDNMRKPNIGMFEEFLKDFGKDKINVEESLFIGDAAGRKNDFSKSDLRFAHGCQLKFITPEEYF
;
A
#
# COMPACT_ATOMS: atom_id res chain seq x y z
N ILE A 1 -9.39 0.04 -11.29
CA ILE A 1 -8.00 0.02 -10.77
C ILE A 1 -7.64 -1.37 -10.27
N ILE A 2 -6.35 -1.69 -10.16
CA ILE A 2 -5.91 -2.82 -9.34
C ILE A 2 -5.07 -2.24 -8.21
N SER A 3 -5.51 -2.47 -6.98
CA SER A 3 -4.90 -1.89 -5.80
C SER A 3 -4.34 -2.96 -4.86
N PHE A 4 -3.30 -2.61 -4.11
CA PHE A 4 -2.51 -3.56 -3.32
C PHE A 4 -2.17 -2.97 -1.95
N ASP A 5 -2.11 -3.82 -0.92
CA ASP A 5 -1.23 -3.55 0.21
C ASP A 5 0.26 -3.68 -0.22
N LEU A 6 1.17 -3.15 0.59
CA LEU A 6 2.61 -3.24 0.36
C LEU A 6 3.25 -4.43 1.08
N ASP A 7 3.16 -4.45 2.41
CA ASP A 7 3.99 -5.24 3.32
C ASP A 7 3.34 -6.57 3.63
N GLY A 8 3.84 -7.66 3.05
CA GLY A 8 3.19 -8.97 3.09
C GLY A 8 2.41 -9.30 1.81
N THR A 9 2.25 -8.31 0.93
CA THR A 9 1.48 -8.43 -0.32
C THR A 9 2.33 -8.26 -1.57
N LEU A 10 2.87 -7.07 -1.82
CA LEU A 10 3.79 -6.84 -2.95
C LEU A 10 5.21 -7.26 -2.59
N VAL A 11 5.62 -6.97 -1.36
CA VAL A 11 6.97 -7.20 -0.88
C VAL A 11 6.96 -7.83 0.50
N VAL A 12 7.99 -8.64 0.77
CA VAL A 12 8.32 -9.18 2.09
C VAL A 12 9.75 -8.80 2.45
N THR A 13 10.11 -8.80 3.73
CA THR A 13 11.47 -8.45 4.14
C THR A 13 12.48 -9.53 3.75
N LYS A 14 13.72 -9.13 3.44
CA LYS A 14 14.83 -10.08 3.24
C LYS A 14 15.26 -10.67 4.57
N THR A 15 15.23 -9.86 5.62
CA THR A 15 15.61 -10.23 6.99
C THR A 15 14.58 -11.14 7.68
N LYS A 16 13.43 -11.42 7.04
CA LYS A 16 12.28 -12.18 7.60
C LYS A 16 11.66 -11.52 8.84
N GLY A 17 12.02 -10.27 9.14
CA GLY A 17 11.37 -9.47 10.17
C GLY A 17 9.99 -9.00 9.72
N LYS A 18 9.09 -8.73 10.67
CA LYS A 18 7.75 -8.17 10.37
C LYS A 18 7.82 -6.81 9.69
N PHE A 19 8.83 -6.01 10.02
CA PHE A 19 9.03 -4.67 9.47
C PHE A 19 10.43 -4.55 8.86
N ALA A 20 10.54 -3.81 7.76
CA ALA A 20 11.82 -3.55 7.10
C ALA A 20 12.75 -2.75 8.02
N LYS A 21 14.01 -3.20 8.15
CA LYS A 21 15.00 -2.52 9.01
C LYS A 21 15.71 -1.35 8.32
N PHE A 22 15.81 -1.39 7.00
CA PHE A 22 16.48 -0.40 6.16
C PHE A 22 15.87 -0.40 4.75
N PRO A 23 16.11 0.63 3.91
CA PRO A 23 15.40 0.81 2.64
C PRO A 23 15.47 -0.36 1.64
N GLN A 24 16.55 -1.14 1.66
CA GLN A 24 16.79 -2.28 0.78
C GLN A 24 16.25 -3.61 1.33
N ASP A 25 15.71 -3.62 2.57
CA ASP A 25 15.22 -4.83 3.26
C ASP A 25 13.84 -5.25 2.74
N TRP A 26 13.77 -5.53 1.45
CA TRP A 26 12.59 -6.05 0.79
C TRP A 26 12.99 -6.93 -0.40
N LYS A 27 12.12 -7.89 -0.70
CA LYS A 27 12.10 -8.68 -1.93
C LYS A 27 10.63 -8.84 -2.35
N TRP A 28 10.40 -9.13 -3.63
CA TRP A 28 9.05 -9.45 -4.11
C TRP A 28 8.43 -10.59 -3.30
N PHE A 29 7.11 -10.55 -3.12
CA PHE A 29 6.36 -11.57 -2.39
C PHE A 29 6.63 -12.97 -2.96
N ASN A 30 6.55 -13.12 -4.29
CA ASN A 30 7.00 -14.31 -4.99
C ASN A 30 7.51 -13.97 -6.41
N TYR A 31 7.91 -14.99 -7.17
CA TYR A 31 8.44 -14.80 -8.53
C TYR A 31 7.40 -14.29 -9.54
N LYS A 32 6.10 -14.47 -9.27
CA LYS A 32 5.01 -14.06 -10.13
C LYS A 32 4.58 -12.62 -9.91
N THR A 33 4.91 -12.00 -8.77
CA THR A 33 4.57 -10.62 -8.46
C THR A 33 4.92 -9.68 -9.61
N LEU A 34 6.17 -9.72 -10.10
CA LEU A 34 6.60 -8.88 -11.22
C LEU A 34 5.89 -9.25 -12.54
N THR A 35 5.70 -10.55 -12.81
CA THR A 35 5.03 -11.00 -14.03
C THR A 35 3.60 -10.47 -14.10
N ASN A 36 2.85 -10.55 -12.99
CA ASN A 36 1.48 -10.08 -12.93
C ASN A 36 1.41 -8.55 -13.03
N LEU A 37 2.28 -7.82 -12.29
CA LEU A 37 2.28 -6.35 -12.33
C LEU A 37 2.54 -5.78 -13.74
N LYS A 38 3.40 -6.40 -14.54
CA LYS A 38 3.66 -5.97 -15.94
C LYS A 38 2.45 -6.10 -16.86
N GLN A 39 1.56 -7.04 -16.57
CA GLN A 39 0.37 -7.29 -17.38
C GLN A 39 -0.73 -6.27 -17.12
N ILE A 40 -0.68 -5.56 -15.99
CA ILE A 40 -1.67 -4.54 -15.64
C ILE A 40 -1.46 -3.31 -16.53
N LYS A 41 -2.53 -2.91 -17.25
CA LYS A 41 -2.57 -1.73 -18.13
C LYS A 41 -3.45 -0.59 -17.62
N ILE A 42 -4.11 -0.81 -16.49
CA ILE A 42 -4.92 0.18 -15.76
C ILE A 42 -4.14 0.67 -14.52
N PRO A 43 -4.57 1.75 -13.84
CA PRO A 43 -3.83 2.27 -12.69
C PRO A 43 -3.59 1.21 -11.60
N ILE A 44 -2.34 1.17 -11.15
CA ILE A 44 -1.88 0.39 -9.99
C ILE A 44 -1.85 1.32 -8.79
N VAL A 45 -2.50 0.94 -7.69
CA VAL A 45 -2.54 1.79 -6.48
C VAL A 45 -2.05 1.01 -5.27
N ILE A 46 -1.13 1.58 -4.50
CA ILE A 46 -0.61 0.98 -3.28
C ILE A 46 -1.19 1.73 -2.08
N PHE A 47 -1.93 1.03 -1.23
CA PHE A 47 -2.50 1.54 0.02
C PHE A 47 -1.85 0.87 1.21
N THR A 48 -1.01 1.58 1.97
CA THR A 48 -0.17 0.96 3.00
C THR A 48 -0.26 1.63 4.38
N ASN A 49 -0.40 0.82 5.43
CA ASN A 49 -0.39 1.26 6.82
C ASN A 49 1.04 1.30 7.38
N GLN A 50 1.62 2.48 7.58
CA GLN A 50 3.01 2.66 8.00
C GLN A 50 3.13 3.15 9.45
N GLY A 51 2.70 2.33 10.40
CA GLY A 51 2.68 2.68 11.84
C GLY A 51 4.05 2.93 12.47
N GLY A 52 5.14 2.45 11.83
CA GLY A 52 6.52 2.73 12.24
C GLY A 52 7.13 3.99 11.60
N VAL A 53 6.40 4.65 10.70
CA VAL A 53 6.85 5.85 10.00
C VAL A 53 6.23 7.07 10.63
N VAL A 54 7.03 7.98 11.14
CA VAL A 54 6.56 9.27 11.65
C VAL A 54 6.28 10.21 10.48
N ALA A 55 5.11 10.86 10.49
CA ALA A 55 4.69 11.86 9.50
C ALA A 55 5.45 13.20 9.65
N THR A 56 6.78 13.14 9.62
CA THR A 56 7.68 14.29 9.69
C THR A 56 8.78 14.05 8.67
N LYS A 57 8.83 14.90 7.64
CA LYS A 57 9.71 14.71 6.47
C LYS A 57 11.18 14.58 6.83
N THR A 58 11.63 15.22 7.91
CA THR A 58 13.01 15.17 8.40
C THR A 58 13.31 13.95 9.27
N SER A 59 12.30 13.14 9.62
CA SER A 59 12.50 11.97 10.49
C SER A 59 13.22 10.85 9.73
N LYS A 60 14.10 10.12 10.45
CA LYS A 60 14.81 8.96 9.91
C LYS A 60 13.85 7.91 9.33
N SER A 61 12.74 7.65 10.01
CA SER A 61 11.73 6.69 9.54
C SER A 61 11.06 7.12 8.24
N TYR A 62 10.77 8.42 8.08
CA TYR A 62 10.18 8.95 6.85
C TYR A 62 11.16 8.81 5.70
N ASN A 63 12.40 9.25 5.87
CA ASN A 63 13.44 9.16 4.83
C ASN A 63 13.71 7.71 4.42
N ASN A 64 13.76 6.79 5.38
CA ASN A 64 13.92 5.36 5.09
C ASN A 64 12.75 4.79 4.29
N PHE A 65 11.52 5.13 4.66
CA PHE A 65 10.33 4.68 3.93
C PHE A 65 10.27 5.29 2.52
N HIS A 66 10.53 6.59 2.39
CA HIS A 66 10.59 7.26 1.10
C HIS A 66 11.61 6.60 0.18
N LYS A 67 12.84 6.36 0.69
CA LYS A 67 13.88 5.70 -0.11
C LYS A 67 13.50 4.27 -0.48
N ARG A 68 12.80 3.56 0.40
CA ARG A 68 12.28 2.22 0.11
C ARG A 68 11.29 2.24 -1.07
N ILE A 69 10.34 3.17 -1.07
CA ILE A 69 9.36 3.32 -2.16
C ILE A 69 10.07 3.68 -3.47
N GLU A 70 11.03 4.61 -3.46
CA GLU A 70 11.86 4.92 -4.63
C GLU A 70 12.52 3.67 -5.22
N LEU A 71 13.19 2.86 -4.39
CA LEU A 71 13.86 1.64 -4.84
C LEU A 71 12.89 0.62 -5.44
N ILE A 72 11.67 0.50 -4.89
CA ILE A 72 10.62 -0.38 -5.41
C ILE A 72 10.16 0.12 -6.78
N LEU A 73 9.85 1.42 -6.91
CA LEU A 73 9.43 2.03 -8.18
C LEU A 73 10.54 1.95 -9.25
N GLU A 74 11.79 2.20 -8.88
CA GLU A 74 12.94 2.02 -9.78
C GLU A 74 13.04 0.58 -10.32
N GLU A 75 12.86 -0.43 -9.47
CA GLU A 75 12.87 -1.83 -9.90
C GLU A 75 11.66 -2.16 -10.79
N LEU A 76 10.46 -1.65 -10.47
CA LEU A 76 9.28 -1.80 -11.34
C LEU A 76 9.54 -1.22 -12.74
N GLY A 77 10.09 0.00 -12.81
CA GLY A 77 10.45 0.66 -14.06
C GLY A 77 11.50 -0.11 -14.86
N LYS A 78 12.58 -0.57 -14.21
CA LYS A 78 13.60 -1.45 -14.85
C LYS A 78 13.01 -2.73 -15.43
N ARG A 79 11.88 -3.19 -14.88
CA ARG A 79 11.20 -4.40 -15.32
C ARG A 79 10.11 -4.12 -16.36
N GLY A 80 9.91 -2.87 -16.78
CA GLY A 80 8.95 -2.49 -17.82
C GLY A 80 7.51 -2.31 -17.32
N VAL A 81 7.32 -2.09 -16.02
CA VAL A 81 6.04 -1.60 -15.48
C VAL A 81 5.99 -0.09 -15.71
N ASP A 82 4.84 0.41 -16.16
CA ASP A 82 4.61 1.85 -16.31
C ASP A 82 4.46 2.51 -14.93
N VAL A 83 5.56 3.02 -14.41
CA VAL A 83 5.61 3.67 -13.09
C VAL A 83 4.84 5.00 -13.03
N GLN A 84 4.55 5.62 -14.19
CA GLN A 84 3.73 6.84 -14.21
C GLN A 84 2.27 6.55 -13.86
N ASN A 85 1.84 5.28 -14.02
CA ASN A 85 0.52 4.81 -13.68
C ASN A 85 0.46 4.09 -12.30
N VAL A 86 1.51 4.24 -11.48
CA VAL A 86 1.59 3.71 -10.11
C VAL A 86 1.37 4.84 -9.11
N TRP A 87 0.38 4.66 -8.24
CA TRP A 87 0.01 5.59 -7.18
C TRP A 87 0.32 5.00 -5.82
N VAL A 88 0.86 5.79 -4.89
CA VAL A 88 1.23 5.31 -3.54
C VAL A 88 0.64 6.22 -2.48
N TYR A 89 -0.23 5.64 -1.65
CA TYR A 89 -0.82 6.27 -0.49
C TYR A 89 -0.37 5.51 0.76
N ALA A 90 0.25 6.24 1.69
CA ALA A 90 0.74 5.69 2.94
C ALA A 90 0.07 6.40 4.11
N SER A 91 -0.35 5.63 5.11
CA SER A 91 -0.85 6.11 6.40
C SER A 91 0.28 6.00 7.46
N PRO A 92 1.14 7.04 7.59
CA PRO A 92 2.14 7.11 8.64
C PRO A 92 1.51 7.39 10.01
N LYS A 93 2.29 7.18 11.06
CA LYS A 93 1.96 7.56 12.43
C LYS A 93 2.07 9.07 12.62
N LYS A 94 1.09 9.65 13.33
CA LYS A 94 1.10 11.02 13.85
C LYS A 94 2.36 11.28 14.69
N SER A 95 3.03 12.41 14.48
CA SER A 95 4.12 12.84 15.37
C SER A 95 3.57 13.12 16.77
N ALA A 96 4.31 12.75 17.81
CA ALA A 96 3.95 13.09 19.19
C ALA A 96 3.90 14.60 19.45
N SER A 97 4.59 15.39 18.62
CA SER A 97 4.58 16.86 18.68
C SER A 97 3.50 17.52 17.82
N TYR A 98 2.73 16.75 17.05
CA TYR A 98 1.67 17.31 16.21
C TYR A 98 0.52 17.81 17.09
N LYS A 99 0.09 19.05 16.85
CA LYS A 99 -1.03 19.72 17.54
C LYS A 99 -1.99 20.42 16.57
N GLY A 100 -2.07 19.93 15.34
CA GLY A 100 -2.95 20.52 14.32
C GLY A 100 -4.37 19.98 14.42
N ASP A 101 -5.34 20.71 13.88
CA ASP A 101 -6.77 20.37 13.99
C ASP A 101 -7.15 19.07 13.25
N ASN A 102 -6.29 18.57 12.36
CA ASN A 102 -6.55 17.40 11.53
C ASN A 102 -6.08 16.08 12.17
N GLU A 103 -6.05 15.97 13.50
CA GLU A 103 -5.60 14.73 14.16
C GLU A 103 -6.40 13.49 13.73
N ALA A 104 -7.71 13.66 13.58
CA ALA A 104 -8.62 12.59 13.13
C ALA A 104 -8.28 12.08 11.72
N GLN A 105 -7.60 12.90 10.90
CA GLN A 105 -7.19 12.50 9.56
C GLN A 105 -6.20 11.33 9.59
N PHE A 106 -5.34 11.24 10.60
CA PHE A 106 -4.39 10.11 10.73
C PHE A 106 -5.11 8.78 10.85
N ASP A 107 -6.21 8.74 11.60
CA ASP A 107 -7.02 7.54 11.78
C ASP A 107 -7.88 7.26 10.54
N ASN A 108 -8.46 8.28 9.91
CA ASN A 108 -9.25 8.14 8.67
C ASN A 108 -8.41 7.58 7.52
N MET A 109 -7.13 7.95 7.42
CA MET A 109 -6.21 7.41 6.41
C MET A 109 -5.79 5.96 6.71
N ARG A 110 -5.94 5.49 7.94
CA ARG A 110 -5.44 4.17 8.34
C ARG A 110 -6.45 3.07 8.04
N LYS A 111 -6.06 2.07 7.25
CA LYS A 111 -6.90 0.87 7.03
C LYS A 111 -7.25 0.24 8.38
N PRO A 112 -8.52 -0.13 8.63
CA PRO A 112 -9.57 -0.38 7.64
C PRO A 112 -10.39 0.83 7.15
N ASN A 113 -10.11 2.04 7.63
CA ASN A 113 -10.80 3.25 7.15
C ASN A 113 -10.40 3.58 5.71
N ILE A 114 -11.30 4.24 4.98
CA ILE A 114 -11.20 4.41 3.52
C ILE A 114 -10.48 5.69 3.09
N GLY A 115 -9.93 6.49 4.01
CA GLY A 115 -9.43 7.84 3.70
C GLY A 115 -8.37 7.87 2.59
N MET A 116 -7.45 6.89 2.54
CA MET A 116 -6.48 6.82 1.43
C MET A 116 -7.15 6.61 0.08
N PHE A 117 -8.22 5.80 0.03
CA PHE A 117 -8.98 5.59 -1.19
C PHE A 117 -9.75 6.85 -1.59
N GLU A 118 -10.34 7.56 -0.63
CA GLU A 118 -11.01 8.85 -0.90
C GLU A 118 -10.05 9.89 -1.48
N GLU A 119 -8.82 10.00 -0.97
CA GLU A 119 -7.80 10.87 -1.56
C GLU A 119 -7.42 10.44 -2.98
N PHE A 120 -7.27 9.13 -3.22
CA PHE A 120 -7.05 8.62 -4.58
C PHE A 120 -8.18 8.99 -5.54
N LEU A 121 -9.45 8.88 -5.11
CA LEU A 121 -10.59 9.28 -5.93
C LEU A 121 -10.57 10.78 -6.27
N LYS A 122 -10.09 11.64 -5.35
CA LYS A 122 -9.94 13.08 -5.60
C LYS A 122 -8.82 13.37 -6.60
N ASP A 123 -7.67 12.72 -6.43
CA ASP A 123 -6.48 12.95 -7.27
C ASP A 123 -6.68 12.41 -8.69
N PHE A 124 -7.25 11.21 -8.82
CA PHE A 124 -7.40 10.53 -10.11
C PHE A 124 -8.67 10.93 -10.86
N GLY A 125 -9.77 11.17 -10.13
CA GLY A 125 -11.11 11.39 -10.65
C GLY A 125 -12.00 10.16 -10.45
N LYS A 126 -12.99 10.29 -9.57
CA LYS A 126 -13.95 9.23 -9.20
C LYS A 126 -14.70 8.65 -10.41
N ASP A 127 -15.06 9.50 -11.36
CA ASP A 127 -15.78 9.17 -12.59
C ASP A 127 -14.97 8.27 -13.55
N LYS A 128 -13.64 8.19 -13.38
CA LYS A 128 -12.76 7.36 -14.20
C LYS A 128 -12.63 5.92 -13.70
N ILE A 129 -13.30 5.57 -12.60
CA ILE A 129 -13.12 4.28 -11.91
C ILE A 129 -14.44 3.51 -11.90
N ASN A 130 -14.42 2.32 -12.51
CA ASN A 130 -15.42 1.30 -12.24
C ASN A 130 -15.03 0.53 -10.97
N VAL A 131 -15.70 0.82 -9.85
CA VAL A 131 -15.40 0.21 -8.55
C VAL A 131 -15.74 -1.28 -8.52
N GLU A 132 -16.79 -1.72 -9.22
CA GLU A 132 -17.24 -3.13 -9.25
C GLU A 132 -16.24 -4.07 -9.95
N GLU A 133 -15.49 -3.51 -10.90
CA GLU A 133 -14.40 -4.20 -11.62
C GLU A 133 -13.02 -3.96 -10.99
N SER A 134 -12.96 -3.18 -9.91
CA SER A 134 -11.71 -2.87 -9.22
C SER A 134 -11.40 -3.86 -8.11
N LEU A 135 -10.10 -4.14 -7.94
CA LEU A 135 -9.58 -5.12 -7.01
C LEU A 135 -8.76 -4.47 -5.90
N PHE A 136 -8.80 -5.03 -4.70
CA PHE A 136 -7.82 -4.81 -3.64
C PHE A 136 -7.19 -6.12 -3.21
N ILE A 137 -5.87 -6.22 -3.33
CA ILE A 137 -5.08 -7.38 -2.94
C ILE A 137 -4.39 -7.07 -1.61
N GLY A 138 -4.53 -7.92 -0.60
CA GLY A 138 -3.93 -7.68 0.72
C GLY A 138 -3.82 -8.94 1.59
N ASP A 139 -2.80 -9.02 2.45
CA ASP A 139 -2.53 -10.18 3.30
C ASP A 139 -3.33 -10.16 4.61
N ALA A 140 -3.78 -9.00 5.08
CA ALA A 140 -4.57 -8.86 6.30
C ALA A 140 -6.05 -9.23 6.06
N ALA A 141 -6.30 -10.52 5.81
CA ALA A 141 -7.59 -11.10 5.45
C ALA A 141 -8.41 -11.62 6.64
N GLY A 142 -7.83 -11.66 7.85
CA GLY A 142 -8.49 -12.20 9.05
C GLY A 142 -8.52 -13.72 9.15
N ARG A 143 -7.63 -14.41 8.43
CA ARG A 143 -7.39 -15.86 8.57
C ARG A 143 -6.78 -16.18 9.94
N LYS A 144 -6.78 -17.45 10.34
CA LYS A 144 -6.32 -17.91 11.67
C LYS A 144 -4.93 -17.38 12.07
N ASN A 145 -4.02 -17.22 11.10
CA ASN A 145 -2.64 -16.76 11.33
C ASN A 145 -2.40 -15.30 10.89
N ASP A 146 -3.44 -14.59 10.44
CA ASP A 146 -3.30 -13.20 10.03
C ASP A 146 -3.23 -12.29 11.26
N PHE A 147 -2.34 -11.31 11.23
CA PHE A 147 -2.20 -10.35 12.32
C PHE A 147 -3.44 -9.45 12.47
N SER A 148 -4.18 -9.22 11.37
CA SER A 148 -5.39 -8.40 11.37
C SER A 148 -6.31 -8.75 10.19
N LYS A 149 -7.47 -8.08 10.13
CA LYS A 149 -8.41 -8.09 9.01
C LYS A 149 -8.57 -6.71 8.37
N SER A 150 -7.53 -5.86 8.46
CA SER A 150 -7.61 -4.47 8.00
C SER A 150 -7.81 -4.36 6.50
N ASP A 151 -7.20 -5.26 5.73
CA ASP A 151 -7.24 -5.21 4.26
C ASP A 151 -8.60 -5.66 3.74
N LEU A 152 -9.14 -6.76 4.29
CA LEU A 152 -10.49 -7.22 3.96
C LEU A 152 -11.54 -6.15 4.26
N ARG A 153 -11.44 -5.51 5.44
CA ARG A 153 -12.39 -4.46 5.83
C ARG A 153 -12.23 -3.18 5.01
N PHE A 154 -11.00 -2.83 4.65
CA PHE A 154 -10.73 -1.70 3.75
C PHE A 154 -11.35 -1.94 2.38
N ALA A 155 -11.12 -3.11 1.77
CA ALA A 155 -11.74 -3.46 0.50
C ALA A 155 -13.26 -3.37 0.55
N HIS A 156 -13.88 -3.93 1.60
CA HIS A 156 -15.32 -3.84 1.81
C HIS A 156 -15.81 -2.39 1.94
N GLY A 157 -15.11 -1.55 2.72
CA GLY A 157 -15.46 -0.13 2.85
C GLY A 157 -15.36 0.64 1.53
N CYS A 158 -14.37 0.30 0.70
CA CYS A 158 -14.17 0.88 -0.63
C CYS A 158 -15.05 0.24 -1.72
N GLN A 159 -15.82 -0.80 -1.39
CA GLN A 159 -16.60 -1.63 -2.34
C GLN A 159 -15.74 -2.31 -3.42
N LEU A 160 -14.48 -2.61 -3.10
CA LEU A 160 -13.55 -3.31 -3.98
C LEU A 160 -13.63 -4.83 -3.76
N LYS A 161 -13.45 -5.61 -4.83
CA LYS A 161 -13.27 -7.06 -4.70
C LYS A 161 -11.95 -7.36 -4.00
N PHE A 162 -12.01 -8.14 -2.92
CA PHE A 162 -10.84 -8.53 -2.14
C PHE A 162 -10.28 -9.88 -2.63
N ILE A 163 -8.95 -9.96 -2.76
CA ILE A 163 -8.21 -11.19 -3.13
C ILE A 163 -6.95 -11.27 -2.26
N THR A 164 -6.54 -12.45 -1.79
CA THR A 164 -5.27 -12.57 -1.06
C THR A 164 -4.06 -12.57 -2.02
N PRO A 165 -2.84 -12.26 -1.55
CA PRO A 165 -1.66 -12.29 -2.41
C PRO A 165 -1.38 -13.70 -2.95
N GLU A 166 -1.67 -14.75 -2.18
CA GLU A 166 -1.50 -16.13 -2.62
C GLU A 166 -2.47 -16.55 -3.74
N GLU A 167 -3.68 -16.00 -3.72
CA GLU A 167 -4.69 -16.24 -4.76
C GLU A 167 -4.40 -15.44 -6.03
N TYR A 168 -3.88 -14.22 -5.88
CA TYR A 168 -3.62 -13.32 -7.01
C TYR A 168 -2.30 -13.61 -7.73
N PHE A 169 -1.23 -13.99 -7.00
CA PHE A 169 0.11 -14.25 -7.55
C PHE A 169 0.39 -15.75 -7.67
#